data_AF-A0A1S1J858-F1
#
_entry.id   AF-A0A1S1J858-F1
#
_cell.length_a   1.000
_cell.length_b   1.000
_cell.length_c   1.000
_cell.angle_alpha   90.00
_cell.angle_beta   90.00
_cell.angle_gamma   90.00
#
_symmetry.space_group_name_H-M   'P 1'
#
loop_
_entity.id
_entity.type
_entity.pdbx_description
1 polymer ?
#
loop_
_entity_poly.entity_id
_entity_poly.type
_entity_poly.pdbx_seq_one_letter_code
_entity_poly.pdbx_strand_id
1 'polypeptide(L)' 'MKENEITNFDFNPQLRELVKNYCEMKYEENSITDDWHLWQEYQLLLKDNKLNDLFEVEYLLNSWENG' A
#
# COMPACT_ATOMS: atom_id res chain seq x y z
N MET A 1 -9.10 23.11 -11.35
CA MET A 1 -8.26 22.10 -12.01
C MET A 1 -8.04 20.99 -10.98
N LYS A 2 -8.65 19.81 -11.18
CA LYS A 2 -8.42 18.64 -10.30
C LYS A 2 -7.12 17.98 -10.78
N GLU A 3 -6.00 18.55 -10.40
CA GLU A 3 -4.69 18.02 -10.80
C GLU A 3 -4.24 16.98 -9.76
N ASN A 4 -4.04 15.75 -10.23
CA ASN A 4 -3.42 14.61 -9.53
C ASN A 4 -4.33 13.74 -8.62
N GLU A 5 -5.55 13.44 -9.04
CA GLU A 5 -6.28 12.30 -8.46
C GLU A 5 -5.61 11.03 -9.01
N ILE A 6 -4.87 10.29 -8.17
CA ILE A 6 -4.39 8.95 -8.53
C ILE A 6 -5.63 8.12 -8.80
N THR A 7 -5.76 7.52 -9.99
CA THR A 7 -6.94 6.73 -10.36
C THR A 7 -6.65 5.22 -10.43
N ASN A 8 -5.37 4.86 -10.48
CA ASN A 8 -4.87 3.49 -10.48
C ASN A 8 -3.37 3.50 -10.15
N PHE A 9 -2.77 2.31 -10.05
CA PHE A 9 -1.34 2.14 -9.78
C PHE A 9 -0.45 2.16 -11.03
N ASP A 10 -1.02 2.24 -12.24
CA ASP A 10 -0.26 2.11 -13.50
C ASP A 10 0.87 3.14 -13.61
N PHE A 11 0.69 4.31 -12.99
CA PHE A 11 1.65 5.40 -13.00
C PHE A 11 2.47 5.52 -11.71
N ASN A 12 2.25 4.64 -10.73
CA ASN A 12 2.97 4.68 -9.45
C ASN A 12 3.27 3.26 -8.90
N PRO A 13 4.25 2.56 -9.51
CA PRO A 13 4.63 1.21 -9.10
C PRO A 13 5.19 1.14 -7.68
N GLN A 14 5.82 2.22 -7.18
CA GLN A 14 6.32 2.28 -5.81
C GLN A 14 5.16 2.27 -4.80
N LEU A 15 4.12 3.06 -5.06
CA LEU A 15 2.93 3.05 -4.22
C LEU A 15 2.25 1.67 -4.23
N ARG A 16 2.22 0.99 -5.37
CA ARG A 16 1.70 -0.38 -5.47
C ARG A 16 2.46 -1.35 -4.57
N GLU A 17 3.80 -1.28 -4.58
CA GLU A 17 4.67 -2.10 -3.74
C GLU A 17 4.38 -1.86 -2.25
N LEU A 18 4.27 -0.59 -1.84
CA LEU A 18 3.96 -0.22 -0.46
C LEU A 18 2.62 -0.79 0.01
N VAL A 19 1.57 -0.66 -0.81
CA VAL A 19 0.25 -1.18 -0.48
C VAL A 19 0.25 -2.71 -0.46
N LYS A 20 0.99 -3.35 -1.37
CA LYS A 20 1.16 -4.80 -1.37
C LYS A 20 1.83 -5.30 -0.09
N ASN A 21 2.96 -4.69 0.28
CA ASN A 21 3.70 -5.04 1.49
C ASN A 21 2.83 -4.86 2.74
N TYR A 22 2.05 -3.78 2.78
CA TYR A 22 1.07 -3.55 3.83
C TYR A 22 0.02 -4.66 3.90
N CYS A 23 -0.59 -5.05 2.78
CA CYS A 23 -1.57 -6.13 2.74
C CYS A 23 -0.97 -7.47 3.17
N GLU A 24 0.25 -7.79 2.72
CA GLU A 24 0.97 -9.01 3.11
C GLU A 24 1.27 -9.04 4.60
N MET A 25 1.70 -7.94 5.22
CA MET A 25 1.91 -7.88 6.67
C MET A 25 0.62 -7.95 7.48
N LYS A 26 -0.44 -7.27 7.02
CA LYS A 26 -1.69 -7.13 7.78
C LYS A 26 -2.57 -8.38 7.71
N TYR A 27 -2.62 -9.01 6.56
CA TYR A 27 -3.52 -10.14 6.28
C TYR A 27 -2.78 -11.47 6.17
N GLU A 28 -1.44 -11.46 6.13
CA GLU A 28 -0.58 -12.64 6.08
C GLU A 28 -1.01 -13.61 4.97
N GLU A 29 -1.28 -14.87 5.31
CA GLU A 29 -1.73 -15.92 4.39
C GLU A 29 -3.07 -15.62 3.69
N ASN A 30 -3.86 -14.68 4.23
CA ASN A 30 -5.15 -14.28 3.66
C ASN A 30 -5.03 -13.04 2.75
N SER A 31 -3.82 -12.55 2.50
CA SER A 31 -3.58 -11.39 1.66
C SER A 31 -3.99 -11.64 0.20
N ILE A 32 -4.79 -10.72 -0.35
CA ILE A 32 -5.14 -10.69 -1.77
C ILE A 32 -4.43 -9.49 -2.40
N THR A 33 -3.50 -9.76 -3.31
CA THR A 33 -2.54 -8.77 -3.83
C THR A 33 -2.68 -8.49 -5.33
N ASP A 34 -3.82 -8.82 -5.95
CA ASP A 34 -4.11 -8.33 -7.29
C ASP A 34 -4.42 -6.82 -7.29
N ASP A 35 -4.26 -6.22 -8.46
CA ASP A 35 -4.31 -4.76 -8.60
C ASP A 35 -5.66 -4.15 -8.19
N TRP A 36 -6.77 -4.88 -8.36
CA TRP A 36 -8.08 -4.40 -7.95
C TRP A 36 -8.21 -4.35 -6.43
N HIS A 37 -7.80 -5.41 -5.73
CA HIS A 37 -7.85 -5.46 -4.27
C HIS A 37 -6.88 -4.48 -3.62
N LEU A 38 -5.65 -4.38 -4.14
CA LEU A 38 -4.68 -3.38 -3.68
C LEU A 38 -5.25 -1.96 -3.87
N TRP A 39 -5.95 -1.70 -4.97
CA TRP A 39 -6.55 -0.39 -5.21
C TRP A 39 -7.65 -0.07 -4.20
N GLN A 40 -8.51 -1.05 -3.89
CA GLN A 40 -9.53 -0.89 -2.85
C GLN A 40 -8.93 -0.63 -1.47
N GLU A 41 -7.88 -1.36 -1.07
CA GLU A 41 -7.22 -1.13 0.21
C GLU A 41 -6.60 0.28 0.27
N TYR A 42 -5.95 0.74 -0.80
CA TYR A 42 -5.42 2.10 -0.86
C TYR A 42 -6.51 3.16 -0.69
N GLN A 43 -7.66 3.00 -1.38
CA GLN A 43 -8.80 3.91 -1.24
C GLN A 43 -9.37 3.90 0.19
N LEU A 44 -9.38 2.74 0.86
CA LEU A 44 -9.79 2.62 2.26
C LEU A 44 -8.83 3.36 3.20
N LEU A 45 -7.52 3.15 3.05
CA LEU A 45 -6.49 3.84 3.82
C LEU A 45 -6.54 5.36 3.64
N LEU A 46 -6.76 5.82 2.41
CA LEU A 46 -6.94 7.24 2.11
C LEU A 46 -8.18 7.80 2.82
N LYS A 47 -9.32 7.12 2.72
CA LYS A 47 -10.58 7.53 3.36
C LYS A 47 -10.46 7.57 4.88
N ASP A 48 -9.73 6.64 5.46
CA ASP A 48 -9.55 6.52 6.92
C ASP A 48 -8.38 7.36 7.45
N ASN A 49 -7.66 8.09 6.58
CA ASN A 49 -6.47 8.87 6.91
C ASN A 49 -5.35 8.02 7.55
N LYS A 50 -5.11 6.83 7.00
CA LYS A 50 -4.14 5.81 7.46
C LYS A 50 -3.03 5.52 6.46
N LEU A 51 -2.74 6.44 5.54
CA LEU A 51 -1.63 6.25 4.60
C LEU A 51 -0.26 6.14 5.27
N ASN A 52 -0.13 6.64 6.52
CA ASN A 52 1.09 6.49 7.30
C ASN A 52 1.43 5.03 7.59
N ASP A 53 0.44 4.14 7.70
CA ASP A 53 0.64 2.72 7.97
C ASP A 53 1.51 2.05 6.88
N LEU A 54 1.47 2.57 5.63
CA LEU A 54 2.30 2.08 4.52
C LEU A 54 3.79 2.29 4.81
N PHE A 55 4.16 3.45 5.36
CA PHE A 55 5.55 3.79 5.66
C PHE A 55 6.05 3.10 6.93
N GLU A 56 5.17 2.83 7.89
CA GLU A 56 5.52 2.03 9.07
C GLU A 56 5.90 0.60 8.66
N VAL A 57 5.12 -0.02 7.76
CA VAL A 57 5.44 -1.34 7.20
C VAL A 57 6.75 -1.32 6.40
N GLU A 58 6.95 -0.31 5.55
CA GLU A 58 8.20 -0.15 4.80
C GLU A 58 9.42 -0.03 5.75
N TYR A 59 9.30 0.77 6.81
CA TYR A 59 10.34 0.92 7.81
C TYR A 59 10.66 -0.40 8.52
N LEU A 60 9.62 -1.16 8.91
CA LEU A 60 9.79 -2.46 9.58
C LEU A 60 10.53 -3.45 8.68
N LEU A 61 10.09 -3.59 7.41
CA LEU A 61 10.71 -4.46 6.42
C LEU A 61 12.17 -4.09 6.18
N ASN A 62 12.46 -2.80 5.97
CA ASN A 62 13.82 -2.32 5.81
C ASN A 62 14.69 -2.59 7.04
N SER A 63 14.13 -2.55 8.26
CA SER A 63 14.89 -2.87 9.47
C SER A 63 15.22 -4.36 9.58
N TRP A 64 14.34 -5.24 9.08
CA TRP A 64 14.57 -6.68 9.08
C TRP A 64 15.61 -7.11 8.06
N GLU A 65 15.67 -6.46 6.90
CA GLU A 65 16.66 -6.76 5.88
C GLU A 65 18.09 -6.31 6.25
N ASN A 66 18.20 -5.32 7.15
CA ASN A 66 19.49 -4.73 7.56
C ASN A 66 19.97 -5.17 8.96
N GLY A 67 19.27 -6.11 9.62
CA GLY A 67 19.62 -6.66 10.93
C GLY A 67 20.17 -8.08 10.84
#